data_AF-A0A1I1U2I9-F1
#
_entry.id   AF-A0A1I1U2I9-F1
#
_cell.length_a   1.000
_cell.length_b   1.000
_cell.length_c   1.000
_cell.angle_alpha   90.00
_cell.angle_beta   90.00
_cell.angle_gamma   90.00
#
_symmetry.space_group_name_H-M   'P 1'
#
loop_
_entity.id
_entity.type
_entity.pdbx_description
1 polymer ?
#
loop_
_entity_poly.entity_id
_entity_poly.type
_entity_poly.pdbx_seq_one_letter_code
_entity_poly.pdbx_strand_id
1 'polypeptide(L)'
;MFRRASVGMAGVVALTIAPTVPAALATAPATPQMEKPSSTKIVEKLSFTSSGMELSLGNQNFVIPLTGSVIMDGAPPVTPGQTTAIDIRNLKAHSVSPEDASPRQSSPAQRDLGRVRVEQNAGANSSLTMTQQFPPRFVQSMLLDLNISIENPPEGLREQVDPRGTQQGPLVLTTKNPAQLVGELKQFPPRGAEYESQEPVELVPEDDQSTTIGRVLGLPVMVDVL
;
A
#
# COMPACT_ATOMS: atom_id res chain seq x y z
N MET A 1 27.89 -46.11 -43.29
CA MET A 1 28.75 -45.38 -44.26
C MET A 1 29.80 -44.60 -43.49
N PHE A 2 31.07 -44.92 -43.71
CA PHE A 2 32.23 -44.24 -43.14
C PHE A 2 32.43 -42.88 -43.79
N ARG A 3 32.95 -41.90 -43.02
CA ARG A 3 34.11 -41.09 -43.42
C ARG A 3 34.71 -40.36 -42.21
N ARG A 4 35.95 -40.73 -41.90
CA ARG A 4 36.92 -39.97 -41.10
C ARG A 4 37.37 -38.75 -41.92
N ALA A 5 37.76 -37.68 -41.23
CA ALA A 5 38.84 -36.80 -41.67
C ALA A 5 39.58 -36.28 -40.43
N SER A 6 40.89 -36.13 -40.59
CA SER A 6 41.91 -35.97 -39.56
C SER A 6 42.89 -34.88 -39.97
N VAL A 7 43.63 -34.37 -38.98
CA VAL A 7 44.95 -33.69 -39.05
C VAL A 7 44.96 -32.18 -39.29
N GLY A 8 45.73 -31.50 -38.44
CA GLY A 8 46.28 -30.17 -38.68
C GLY A 8 46.90 -29.52 -37.44
N MET A 9 48.02 -30.05 -36.93
CA MET A 9 48.90 -29.30 -36.01
C MET A 9 49.68 -28.24 -36.79
N ALA A 10 49.76 -27.02 -36.26
CA ALA A 10 50.84 -26.09 -36.54
C ALA A 10 51.12 -25.29 -35.27
N GLY A 11 52.30 -25.53 -34.69
CA GLY A 11 52.83 -24.76 -33.59
C GLY A 11 53.33 -23.40 -34.07
N VAL A 12 53.20 -22.39 -33.21
CA VAL A 12 53.91 -21.12 -33.31
C VAL A 12 54.58 -20.87 -31.97
N VAL A 13 55.90 -20.66 -32.02
CA VAL A 13 56.80 -20.40 -30.90
C VAL A 13 57.17 -18.91 -30.91
N ALA A 14 57.32 -18.37 -29.70
CA ALA A 14 57.91 -17.07 -29.33
C ALA A 14 57.07 -15.82 -29.69
N LEU A 15 57.03 -14.75 -28.89
CA LEU A 15 58.13 -14.08 -28.19
C LEU A 15 57.57 -13.32 -26.97
N THR A 16 58.04 -13.62 -25.76
CA THR A 16 57.72 -12.83 -24.55
C THR A 16 58.60 -11.59 -24.51
N ILE A 17 58.04 -10.43 -24.82
CA ILE A 17 58.67 -9.13 -24.55
C ILE A 17 58.23 -8.72 -23.15
N ALA A 18 59.18 -8.68 -22.20
CA ALA A 18 58.93 -8.12 -20.88
C ALA A 18 59.08 -6.59 -20.93
N PRO A 19 58.05 -5.79 -20.61
CA PRO A 19 58.24 -4.38 -20.34
C PRO A 19 58.87 -4.22 -18.96
N THR A 20 60.06 -3.63 -18.91
CA THR A 20 60.62 -3.04 -17.69
C THR A 20 59.77 -1.83 -17.30
N VAL A 21 58.85 -2.03 -16.36
CA VAL A 21 58.09 -0.95 -15.73
C VAL A 21 58.96 -0.32 -14.62
N PRO A 22 59.18 1.00 -14.62
CA PRO A 22 59.81 1.67 -13.49
C PRO A 22 58.91 1.53 -12.25
N ALA A 23 59.52 1.21 -11.11
CA ALA A 23 58.87 1.17 -9.81
C ALA A 23 58.40 2.58 -9.42
N ALA A 24 57.22 2.97 -9.92
CA ALA A 24 56.44 4.05 -9.36
C ALA A 24 55.65 3.47 -8.17
N LEU A 25 55.77 4.13 -7.02
CA LEU A 25 54.95 3.91 -5.83
C LEU A 25 53.47 3.84 -6.23
N ALA A 26 52.94 2.62 -6.34
CA ALA A 26 51.53 2.38 -6.50
C ALA A 26 50.88 2.62 -5.15
N THR A 27 50.49 3.88 -4.90
CA THR A 27 49.40 4.17 -3.98
C THR A 27 48.21 3.39 -4.47
N ALA A 28 47.84 2.32 -3.76
CA ALA A 28 46.66 1.54 -4.07
C ALA A 28 45.47 2.51 -4.22
N PRO A 29 44.68 2.45 -5.30
CA PRO A 29 43.41 3.15 -5.32
C PRO A 29 42.59 2.58 -4.17
N ALA A 30 42.30 3.42 -3.18
CA ALA A 30 41.32 3.10 -2.16
C ALA A 30 40.04 2.71 -2.91
N THR A 31 39.71 1.42 -2.88
CA THR A 31 38.41 0.92 -3.29
C THR A 31 37.39 1.83 -2.59
N PRO A 32 36.50 2.52 -3.32
CA PRO A 32 35.40 3.21 -2.67
C PRO A 32 34.68 2.15 -1.85
N GLN A 33 34.84 2.24 -0.54
CA GLN A 33 34.13 1.39 0.39
C GLN A 33 32.67 1.77 0.16
N MET A 34 31.99 0.96 -0.64
CA MET A 34 30.58 1.11 -0.95
C MET A 34 29.90 0.92 0.40
N GLU A 35 29.66 2.03 1.10
CA GLU A 35 28.96 2.05 2.37
C GLU A 35 27.66 1.31 2.11
N LYS A 36 27.54 0.14 2.74
CA LYS A 36 26.36 -0.69 2.65
C LYS A 36 25.21 0.20 3.11
N PRO A 37 24.23 0.54 2.25
CA PRO A 37 23.18 1.45 2.65
C PRO A 37 22.49 0.84 3.87
N SER A 38 22.66 1.47 5.04
CA SER A 38 22.02 1.03 6.26
C SER A 38 20.54 1.37 6.12
N SER A 39 19.71 0.33 6.08
CA SER A 39 18.26 0.49 6.10
C SER A 39 17.87 0.90 7.52
N THR A 40 17.83 2.21 7.76
CA THR A 40 17.37 2.77 9.04
C THR A 40 15.85 2.64 9.10
N LYS A 41 15.33 2.16 10.24
CA LYS A 41 13.89 2.08 10.50
C LYS A 41 13.31 3.49 10.56
N ILE A 42 12.27 3.77 9.77
CA ILE A 42 11.60 5.07 9.68
C ILE A 42 10.19 4.91 10.22
N VAL A 43 9.80 5.79 11.15
CA VAL A 43 8.43 5.91 11.66
C VAL A 43 7.91 7.28 11.22
N GLU A 44 6.87 7.34 10.41
CA GLU A 44 6.27 8.61 9.97
C GLU A 44 4.75 8.57 10.12
N LYS A 45 4.19 9.67 10.63
CA LYS A 45 2.75 9.90 10.65
C LYS A 45 2.41 10.68 9.38
N LEU A 46 1.53 10.12 8.57
CA LEU A 46 1.20 10.60 7.23
C LEU A 46 -0.28 11.01 7.18
N SER A 47 -0.59 11.96 6.32
CA SER A 47 -1.96 12.29 5.94
C SER A 47 -2.53 11.15 5.10
N PHE A 48 -3.80 10.84 5.34
CA PHE A 48 -4.54 9.83 4.59
C PHE A 48 -5.77 10.51 4.00
N THR A 49 -5.82 10.60 2.68
CA THR A 49 -6.95 11.23 1.99
C THR A 49 -7.49 10.30 0.92
N SER A 50 -8.81 10.26 0.78
CA SER A 50 -9.48 9.57 -0.32
C SER A 50 -10.41 10.55 -1.01
N SER A 51 -10.33 10.60 -2.34
CA SER A 51 -11.23 11.41 -3.17
C SER A 51 -12.66 10.89 -3.16
N GLY A 52 -12.87 9.63 -2.79
CA GLY A 52 -14.18 9.00 -2.73
C GLY A 52 -14.08 7.49 -2.52
N MET A 53 -14.25 7.05 -1.28
CA MET A 53 -14.50 5.64 -0.98
C MET A 53 -15.83 5.22 -1.59
N GLU A 54 -15.81 4.26 -2.50
CA GLU A 54 -17.00 3.70 -3.12
C GLU A 54 -17.56 2.61 -2.22
N LEU A 55 -18.64 2.94 -1.52
CA LEU A 55 -19.27 2.09 -0.52
C LEU A 55 -20.63 1.62 -1.02
N SER A 56 -20.83 0.31 -1.11
CA SER A 56 -22.11 -0.32 -1.44
C SER A 56 -22.75 -0.88 -0.18
N LEU A 57 -23.98 -0.46 0.12
CA LEU A 57 -24.74 -0.88 1.30
C LEU A 57 -26.16 -1.25 0.85
N GLY A 58 -26.54 -2.52 1.05
CA GLY A 58 -27.82 -3.02 0.54
C GLY A 58 -27.92 -2.85 -0.98
N ASN A 59 -28.86 -2.01 -1.43
CA ASN A 59 -29.10 -1.69 -2.85
C ASN A 59 -28.62 -0.29 -3.25
N GLN A 60 -27.84 0.38 -2.41
CA GLN A 60 -27.38 1.75 -2.62
C GLN A 60 -25.85 1.82 -2.71
N ASN A 61 -25.36 2.73 -3.54
CA ASN A 61 -23.94 3.02 -3.68
C ASN A 61 -23.67 4.47 -3.27
N PHE A 62 -22.58 4.66 -2.53
CA PHE A 62 -22.15 5.93 -1.98
C PHE A 62 -20.71 6.19 -2.39
N VAL A 63 -20.38 7.46 -2.62
CA VAL A 63 -19.01 7.91 -2.83
C VAL A 63 -18.68 8.86 -1.69
N ILE A 64 -17.76 8.46 -0.82
CA ILE A 64 -17.51 9.13 0.45
C ILE A 64 -16.07 9.62 0.48
N PRO A 65 -15.79 10.92 0.25
CA PRO A 65 -14.46 11.46 0.44
C PRO A 65 -14.03 11.33 1.90
N LEU A 66 -12.81 10.85 2.13
CA LEU A 66 -12.25 10.63 3.46
C LEU A 66 -11.02 11.51 3.70
N THR A 67 -10.87 11.96 4.94
CA THR A 67 -9.65 12.62 5.43
C THR A 67 -9.25 12.07 6.78
N GLY A 68 -7.95 11.94 7.02
CA GLY A 68 -7.43 11.22 8.16
C GLY A 68 -5.91 11.19 8.26
N SER A 69 -5.43 10.27 9.07
CA SER A 69 -4.00 10.00 9.23
C SER A 69 -3.71 8.54 9.42
N VAL A 70 -2.50 8.13 9.09
CA VAL A 70 -1.98 6.77 9.28
C VAL A 70 -0.53 6.84 9.75
N ILE A 71 -0.08 5.86 10.53
CA ILE A 71 1.33 5.72 10.90
C ILE A 71 1.92 4.57 10.09
N MET A 72 3.02 4.83 9.39
CA MET A 72 3.81 3.81 8.73
C MET A 72 5.17 3.66 9.41
N ASP A 73 5.55 2.42 9.66
CA ASP A 73 6.77 2.06 10.33
C ASP A 73 7.48 0.93 9.55
N GLY A 74 8.69 1.18 9.09
CA GLY A 74 9.44 0.18 8.36
C GLY A 74 10.76 0.70 7.82
N ALA A 75 11.51 -0.21 7.19
CA ALA A 75 12.79 0.11 6.60
C ALA A 75 12.75 -0.25 5.11
N PRO A 76 13.15 0.65 4.19
CA PRO A 76 13.07 0.36 2.77
C PRO A 76 14.05 -0.75 2.37
N PRO A 77 13.65 -1.67 1.47
CA PRO A 77 14.58 -2.62 0.88
C PRO A 77 15.64 -1.88 0.05
N VAL A 78 16.85 -2.41 0.01
CA VAL A 78 17.99 -1.77 -0.67
C VAL A 78 18.47 -2.55 -1.89
N THR A 79 17.90 -3.74 -2.12
CA THR A 79 18.23 -4.60 -3.26
C THR A 79 16.97 -4.85 -4.10
N PRO A 80 17.01 -4.70 -5.43
CA PRO A 80 15.87 -5.06 -6.28
C PRO A 80 15.41 -6.51 -6.05
N GLY A 81 14.10 -6.71 -5.98
CA GLY A 81 13.47 -7.99 -5.64
C GLY A 81 13.41 -8.28 -4.14
N GLN A 82 14.07 -7.50 -3.28
CA GLN A 82 13.94 -7.63 -1.84
C GLN A 82 12.61 -7.03 -1.37
N THR A 83 11.92 -7.76 -0.51
CA THR A 83 10.71 -7.32 0.19
C THR A 83 11.00 -7.13 1.67
N THR A 84 10.56 -6.01 2.24
CA THR A 84 10.53 -5.79 3.69
C THR A 84 9.10 -5.66 4.17
N ALA A 85 8.86 -6.03 5.43
CA ALA A 85 7.58 -5.80 6.09
C ALA A 85 7.47 -4.32 6.49
N ILE A 86 6.29 -3.75 6.26
CA ILE A 86 5.92 -2.41 6.74
C ILE A 86 4.76 -2.59 7.72
N ASP A 87 4.90 -2.01 8.89
CA ASP A 87 3.83 -1.94 9.87
C ASP A 87 2.99 -0.69 9.60
N ILE A 88 1.69 -0.89 9.44
CA ILE A 88 0.70 0.16 9.22
C ILE A 88 -0.25 0.12 10.40
N ARG A 89 -0.29 1.22 11.16
CA ARG A 89 -1.07 1.30 12.39
C ARG A 89 -1.76 2.64 12.56
N ASN A 90 -2.77 2.66 13.43
CA ASN A 90 -3.50 3.87 13.82
C ASN A 90 -4.10 4.63 12.64
N LEU A 91 -4.55 3.92 11.59
CA LEU A 91 -5.35 4.57 10.55
C LEU A 91 -6.66 5.05 11.19
N LYS A 92 -6.92 6.35 11.05
CA LYS A 92 -8.16 7.00 11.45
C LYS A 92 -8.54 8.00 10.38
N ALA A 93 -9.68 7.78 9.75
CA ALA A 93 -10.23 8.65 8.74
C ALA A 93 -11.73 8.90 9.01
N HIS A 94 -12.23 10.00 8.49
CA HIS A 94 -13.65 10.33 8.56
C HIS A 94 -14.10 10.99 7.27
N SER A 95 -15.39 10.89 6.98
CA SER A 95 -16.03 11.59 5.89
C SER A 95 -15.85 13.09 6.05
N VAL A 96 -15.47 13.77 4.97
CA VAL A 96 -15.48 15.23 4.94
C VAL A 96 -16.92 15.70 5.11
N SER A 97 -17.18 16.56 6.09
CA SER A 97 -18.51 17.10 6.32
C SER A 97 -19.04 17.77 5.04
N PRO A 98 -20.30 17.52 4.65
CA PRO A 98 -20.89 18.16 3.48
C PRO A 98 -20.99 19.69 3.60
N GLU A 99 -20.90 20.24 4.82
CA GLU A 99 -20.86 21.68 5.11
C GLU A 99 -19.50 22.31 4.80
N ASP A 100 -18.41 21.55 4.95
CA ASP A 100 -17.05 21.99 4.63
C ASP A 100 -16.67 21.66 3.17
N ALA A 101 -17.38 20.72 2.56
CA ALA A 101 -17.24 20.39 1.15
C ALA A 101 -17.97 21.41 0.27
N SER A 102 -17.39 21.76 -0.88
CA SER A 102 -18.10 22.59 -1.85
C SER A 102 -19.44 21.93 -2.23
N PRO A 103 -20.56 22.67 -2.40
CA PRO A 103 -21.89 22.10 -2.70
C PRO A 103 -21.94 21.18 -3.94
N ARG A 104 -20.90 21.19 -4.76
CA ARG A 104 -20.72 20.33 -5.95
C ARG A 104 -20.12 18.95 -5.66
N GLN A 105 -19.64 18.69 -4.43
CA GLN A 105 -18.88 17.48 -4.10
C GLN A 105 -19.63 16.50 -3.20
N SER A 106 -20.70 16.92 -2.51
CA SER A 106 -21.51 16.03 -1.67
C SER A 106 -22.80 15.64 -2.40
N SER A 107 -22.96 14.35 -2.71
CA SER A 107 -24.23 13.83 -3.23
C SER A 107 -25.31 13.87 -2.13
N PRO A 108 -26.61 14.01 -2.46
CA PRO A 108 -27.68 13.95 -1.48
C PRO A 108 -27.62 12.68 -0.61
N ALA A 109 -27.39 11.53 -1.25
CA ALA A 109 -27.27 10.23 -0.57
C ALA A 109 -26.12 10.18 0.45
N GLN A 110 -25.03 10.94 0.26
CA GLN A 110 -23.95 11.01 1.25
C GLN A 110 -24.38 11.78 2.50
N ARG A 111 -25.24 12.80 2.37
CA ARG A 111 -25.72 13.58 3.53
C ARG A 111 -26.60 12.72 4.44
N ASP A 112 -27.32 11.78 3.85
CA ASP A 112 -28.23 10.89 4.56
C ASP A 112 -27.48 9.92 5.48
N LEU A 113 -26.22 9.59 5.17
CA LEU A 113 -25.39 8.70 5.99
C LEU A 113 -24.86 9.34 7.29
N GLY A 114 -24.96 10.67 7.42
CA GLY A 114 -24.30 11.40 8.51
C GLY A 114 -22.77 11.29 8.43
N ARG A 115 -22.10 11.26 9.58
CA ARG A 115 -20.64 11.07 9.63
C ARG A 115 -20.29 9.59 9.45
N VAL A 116 -19.39 9.32 8.50
CA VAL A 116 -18.77 8.01 8.33
C VAL A 116 -17.36 8.05 8.90
N ARG A 117 -16.99 7.08 9.74
CA ARG A 117 -15.65 6.93 10.29
C ARG A 117 -15.04 5.63 9.80
N VAL A 118 -13.76 5.66 9.47
CA VAL A 118 -12.99 4.49 9.05
C VAL A 118 -11.78 4.41 9.96
N GLU A 119 -11.70 3.35 10.75
CA GLU A 119 -10.60 3.10 11.67
C GLU A 119 -9.98 1.74 11.35
N GLN A 120 -8.71 1.58 11.68
CA GLN A 120 -8.09 0.27 11.63
C GLN A 120 -8.45 -0.55 12.86
N ASN A 121 -8.94 -1.77 12.64
CA ASN A 121 -9.26 -2.71 13.70
C ASN A 121 -7.99 -3.41 14.21
N ALA A 122 -7.25 -4.06 13.29
CA ALA A 122 -6.02 -4.77 13.61
C ALA A 122 -4.89 -4.44 12.62
N GLY A 123 -3.65 -4.68 13.05
CA GLY A 123 -2.48 -4.64 12.18
C GLY A 123 -2.51 -5.81 11.21
N ALA A 124 -2.47 -5.52 9.90
CA ALA A 124 -2.30 -6.53 8.87
C ALA A 124 -0.94 -6.36 8.18
N ASN A 125 -0.37 -7.47 7.70
CA ASN A 125 1.00 -7.52 7.20
C ASN A 125 1.12 -6.79 5.86
N SER A 126 1.60 -5.54 5.90
CA SER A 126 1.90 -4.78 4.69
C SER A 126 3.34 -5.01 4.25
N SER A 127 3.61 -4.80 2.97
CA SER A 127 4.93 -5.08 2.39
C SER A 127 5.40 -3.99 1.45
N LEU A 128 6.72 -3.87 1.34
CA LEU A 128 7.39 -2.96 0.43
C LEU A 128 8.45 -3.74 -0.33
N THR A 129 8.36 -3.72 -1.65
CA THR A 129 9.31 -4.42 -2.54
C THR A 129 10.06 -3.41 -3.37
N MET A 130 11.40 -3.47 -3.38
CA MET A 130 12.19 -2.64 -4.30
C MET A 130 12.13 -3.27 -5.69
N THR A 131 11.67 -2.51 -6.69
CA THR A 131 11.63 -2.96 -8.08
C THR A 131 12.82 -2.43 -8.88
N GLN A 132 13.38 -1.28 -8.48
CA GLN A 132 14.51 -0.65 -9.15
C GLN A 132 15.41 0.06 -8.14
N GLN A 133 16.74 -0.03 -8.32
CA GLN A 133 17.71 0.63 -7.45
C GLN A 133 18.00 2.09 -7.85
N PHE A 134 18.10 2.39 -9.16
CA PHE A 134 18.42 3.74 -9.64
C PHE A 134 17.66 4.11 -10.94
N PRO A 135 16.84 5.17 -10.94
CA PRO A 135 16.28 5.81 -9.74
C PRO A 135 15.51 4.78 -8.88
N PRO A 136 15.47 4.92 -7.55
CA PRO A 136 14.74 4.01 -6.68
C PRO A 136 13.27 3.91 -7.07
N ARG A 137 12.75 2.68 -7.15
CA ARG A 137 11.32 2.40 -7.31
C ARG A 137 10.91 1.28 -6.38
N PHE A 138 9.70 1.40 -5.86
CA PHE A 138 9.12 0.43 -4.97
C PHE A 138 7.68 0.14 -5.35
N VAL A 139 7.21 -1.05 -4.99
CA VAL A 139 5.79 -1.39 -4.96
C VAL A 139 5.45 -1.65 -3.49
N GLN A 140 4.48 -0.92 -2.97
CA GLN A 140 3.96 -1.11 -1.62
C GLN A 140 2.58 -1.75 -1.71
N SER A 141 2.38 -2.81 -0.93
CA SER A 141 1.08 -3.45 -0.71
C SER A 141 0.66 -3.19 0.73
N MET A 142 -0.34 -2.34 0.93
CA MET A 142 -0.98 -2.13 2.22
C MET A 142 -2.11 -3.13 2.43
N LEU A 143 -2.09 -3.85 3.54
CA LEU A 143 -3.24 -4.61 4.01
C LEU A 143 -3.90 -3.84 5.16
N LEU A 144 -5.19 -3.57 5.04
CA LEU A 144 -5.95 -2.79 6.02
C LEU A 144 -7.16 -3.59 6.48
N ASP A 145 -7.19 -3.97 7.76
CA ASP A 145 -8.42 -4.45 8.40
C ASP A 145 -9.19 -3.25 8.94
N LEU A 146 -10.35 -2.96 8.35
CA LEU A 146 -11.09 -1.73 8.58
C LEU A 146 -12.32 -1.97 9.43
N ASN A 147 -12.57 -1.03 10.33
CA ASN A 147 -13.82 -0.81 11.01
C ASN A 147 -14.47 0.47 10.45
N ILE A 148 -15.68 0.35 9.91
CA ILE A 148 -16.44 1.43 9.29
C ILE A 148 -17.68 1.70 10.15
N SER A 149 -17.75 2.88 10.75
CA SER A 149 -18.89 3.32 11.54
C SER A 149 -19.72 4.35 10.75
N ILE A 150 -21.01 4.10 10.62
CA ILE A 150 -21.97 4.93 9.87
C ILE A 150 -23.03 5.44 10.84
N GLU A 151 -23.11 6.76 11.01
CA GLU A 151 -24.02 7.40 11.96
C GLU A 151 -25.51 7.12 11.63
N ASN A 152 -25.89 7.30 10.36
CA ASN A 152 -27.26 7.14 9.87
C ASN A 152 -27.28 6.11 8.72
N PRO A 153 -27.22 4.80 9.01
CA PRO A 153 -27.28 3.78 7.97
C PRO A 153 -28.60 3.86 7.18
N PRO A 154 -28.62 3.46 5.89
CA PRO A 154 -29.83 3.46 5.08
C PRO A 154 -30.98 2.66 5.71
N GLU A 155 -32.23 3.08 5.46
CA GLU A 155 -33.43 2.35 5.88
C GLU A 155 -33.42 0.91 5.37
N GLY A 156 -33.89 -0.05 6.19
CA GLY A 156 -33.90 -1.48 5.87
C GLY A 156 -32.61 -2.20 6.27
N LEU A 157 -31.48 -1.49 6.36
CA LEU A 157 -30.19 -2.12 6.67
C LEU A 157 -30.05 -2.40 8.17
N ARG A 158 -30.63 -1.54 9.02
CA ARG A 158 -30.71 -1.79 10.46
C ARG A 158 -31.57 -3.00 10.78
N GLU A 159 -32.72 -3.15 10.13
CA GLU A 159 -33.61 -4.28 10.34
C GLU A 159 -32.98 -5.61 9.92
N GLN A 160 -32.02 -5.59 8.99
CA GLN A 160 -31.26 -6.79 8.60
C GLN A 160 -30.24 -7.21 9.66
N VAL A 161 -29.58 -6.24 10.31
CA VAL A 161 -28.51 -6.49 11.28
C VAL A 161 -29.07 -6.72 12.69
N ASP A 162 -30.04 -5.90 13.10
CA ASP A 162 -30.75 -6.04 14.36
C ASP A 162 -32.28 -5.97 14.12
N PRO A 163 -32.90 -7.10 13.75
CA PRO A 163 -34.35 -7.19 13.52
C PRO A 163 -35.18 -6.83 14.76
N ARG A 164 -34.58 -6.85 15.95
CA ARG A 164 -35.27 -6.55 17.22
C ARG A 164 -35.18 -5.08 17.60
N GLY A 165 -34.47 -4.26 16.81
CA GLY A 165 -34.44 -2.80 16.94
C GLY A 165 -33.89 -2.31 18.28
N THR A 166 -32.98 -3.07 18.89
CA THR A 166 -32.41 -2.76 20.20
C THR A 166 -31.22 -1.81 20.14
N GLN A 167 -30.45 -1.80 19.04
CA GLN A 167 -29.32 -0.90 18.84
C GLN A 167 -29.77 0.47 18.30
N GLN A 168 -29.84 1.46 19.19
CA GLN A 168 -29.89 2.88 18.83
C GLN A 168 -28.47 3.44 18.79
N GLY A 169 -27.76 3.23 17.68
CA GLY A 169 -26.38 3.69 17.53
C GLY A 169 -25.87 3.66 16.09
N PRO A 170 -24.64 4.17 15.85
CA PRO A 170 -23.97 4.02 14.57
C PRO A 170 -23.88 2.55 14.18
N LEU A 171 -24.11 2.24 12.90
CA LEU A 171 -23.86 0.90 12.38
C LEU A 171 -22.36 0.69 12.23
N VAL A 172 -21.82 -0.36 12.84
CA VAL A 172 -20.40 -0.70 12.82
C VAL A 172 -20.17 -1.93 11.96
N LEU A 173 -19.36 -1.76 10.93
CA LEU A 173 -19.02 -2.80 9.96
C LEU A 173 -17.54 -3.09 10.00
N THR A 174 -17.17 -4.35 9.84
CA THR A 174 -15.78 -4.77 9.72
C THR A 174 -15.54 -5.41 8.36
N THR A 175 -14.30 -5.31 7.88
CA THR A 175 -13.92 -6.01 6.66
C THR A 175 -13.77 -7.50 6.94
N LYS A 176 -14.42 -8.33 6.12
CA LYS A 176 -14.34 -9.79 6.24
C LYS A 176 -12.93 -10.32 5.91
N ASN A 177 -12.27 -9.68 4.97
CA ASN A 177 -10.86 -9.88 4.64
C ASN A 177 -10.18 -8.50 4.57
N PRO A 178 -8.90 -8.38 4.95
CA PRO A 178 -8.19 -7.10 4.87
C PRO A 178 -8.24 -6.52 3.45
N ALA A 179 -8.53 -5.22 3.35
CA ALA A 179 -8.46 -4.48 2.11
C ALA A 179 -7.01 -4.38 1.64
N GLN A 180 -6.74 -4.79 0.40
CA GLN A 180 -5.42 -4.65 -0.21
C GLN A 180 -5.37 -3.40 -1.09
N LEU A 181 -4.48 -2.47 -0.72
CA LEU A 181 -4.17 -1.28 -1.51
C LEU A 181 -2.74 -1.40 -2.07
N VAL A 182 -2.56 -1.14 -3.36
CA VAL A 182 -1.24 -1.21 -4.01
C VAL A 182 -0.87 0.15 -4.58
N GLY A 183 0.37 0.57 -4.35
CA GLY A 183 0.92 1.82 -4.85
C GLY A 183 2.33 1.67 -5.39
N GLU A 184 2.63 2.39 -6.46
CA GLU A 184 3.97 2.49 -7.03
C GLU A 184 4.69 3.74 -6.49
N LEU A 185 5.84 3.53 -5.84
CA LEU A 185 6.53 4.58 -5.11
C LEU A 185 7.85 4.94 -5.77
N LYS A 186 8.17 6.23 -5.75
CA LYS A 186 9.48 6.77 -6.18
C LYS A 186 10.45 6.95 -5.01
N GLN A 187 9.92 6.93 -3.79
CA GLN A 187 10.66 7.13 -2.55
C GLN A 187 9.91 6.50 -1.38
N PHE A 188 10.63 6.23 -0.30
CA PHE A 188 10.04 5.83 0.98
C PHE A 188 10.60 6.76 2.07
N PRO A 189 9.75 7.34 2.94
CA PRO A 189 8.30 7.13 3.06
C PRO A 189 7.46 7.61 1.85
N PRO A 190 6.23 7.10 1.68
CA PRO A 190 5.46 7.24 0.45
C PRO A 190 4.74 8.60 0.35
N ARG A 191 5.50 9.69 0.25
CA ARG A 191 4.95 11.06 0.17
C ARG A 191 4.34 11.33 -1.21
N GLY A 192 3.10 11.80 -1.22
CA GLY A 192 2.31 12.02 -2.44
C GLY A 192 2.01 10.73 -3.21
N ALA A 193 2.04 9.58 -2.53
CA ALA A 193 1.82 8.29 -3.18
C ALA A 193 0.33 7.99 -3.29
N GLU A 194 -0.08 7.56 -4.48
CA GLU A 194 -1.43 7.09 -4.76
C GLU A 194 -1.50 5.57 -4.62
N TYR A 195 -2.63 5.11 -4.11
CA TYR A 195 -2.93 3.71 -3.88
C TYR A 195 -4.30 3.38 -4.42
N GLU A 196 -4.40 2.21 -5.03
CA GLU A 196 -5.64 1.68 -5.56
C GLU A 196 -5.97 0.35 -4.88
N SER A 197 -7.27 0.14 -4.65
CA SER A 197 -7.76 -1.15 -4.17
C SER A 197 -7.69 -2.18 -5.29
N GLN A 198 -7.20 -3.37 -4.97
CA GLN A 198 -7.09 -4.46 -5.95
C GLN A 198 -8.44 -5.12 -6.22
N GLU A 199 -9.25 -5.30 -5.18
CA GLU A 199 -10.51 -6.04 -5.25
C GLU A 199 -11.55 -5.43 -4.30
N PRO A 200 -12.84 -5.55 -4.62
CA PRO A 200 -13.90 -5.18 -3.70
C PRO A 200 -13.83 -5.98 -2.39
N VAL A 201 -14.06 -5.31 -1.27
CA VAL A 201 -13.93 -5.91 0.07
C VAL A 201 -15.31 -6.06 0.70
N GLU A 202 -15.64 -7.26 1.17
CA GLU A 202 -16.90 -7.52 1.85
C GLU A 202 -16.93 -6.92 3.26
N LEU A 203 -18.07 -6.34 3.61
CA LEU A 203 -18.33 -5.77 4.92
C LEU A 203 -19.38 -6.61 5.65
N VAL A 204 -19.10 -6.90 6.91
CA VAL A 204 -19.95 -7.67 7.81
C VAL A 204 -20.21 -6.87 9.09
N PRO A 205 -21.35 -7.06 9.76
CA PRO A 205 -21.55 -6.54 11.11
C PRO A 205 -20.45 -7.03 12.07
N GLU A 206 -20.07 -6.20 13.03
CA GLU A 206 -19.11 -6.59 14.08
C GLU A 206 -19.59 -7.80 14.90
N ASP A 207 -20.90 -7.84 15.19
CA ASP A 207 -21.53 -8.89 16.00
C ASP A 207 -21.86 -10.18 15.20
N ASP A 208 -21.89 -10.11 13.87
CA ASP A 208 -22.20 -11.25 12.98
C ASP A 208 -21.35 -11.24 11.70
N GLN A 209 -20.30 -12.07 11.68
CA GLN A 209 -19.42 -12.18 10.52
C GLN A 209 -19.95 -13.09 9.39
N SER A 210 -21.10 -13.73 9.60
CA SER A 210 -21.68 -14.65 8.59
C SER A 210 -22.47 -13.93 7.51
N THR A 211 -22.98 -12.73 7.83
CA THR A 211 -23.84 -11.95 6.94
C THR A 211 -23.07 -10.79 6.31
N THR A 212 -22.88 -10.83 4.99
CA THR A 212 -22.35 -9.69 4.24
C THR A 212 -23.47 -8.69 3.95
N ILE A 213 -23.30 -7.45 4.42
CA ILE A 213 -24.32 -6.41 4.28
C ILE A 213 -23.88 -5.23 3.41
N GLY A 214 -22.60 -5.21 3.04
CA GLY A 214 -22.04 -4.18 2.19
C GLY A 214 -20.71 -4.58 1.58
N ARG A 215 -20.18 -3.70 0.73
CA ARG A 215 -18.88 -3.85 0.08
C ARG A 215 -18.20 -2.50 -0.09
N VAL A 216 -16.90 -2.45 0.11
CA VAL A 216 -16.07 -1.35 -0.42
C VAL A 216 -15.68 -1.75 -1.84
N LEU A 217 -16.18 -1.05 -2.84
CA LEU A 217 -15.92 -1.34 -4.26
C LEU A 217 -14.57 -0.77 -4.71
N GLY A 218 -14.19 0.37 -4.14
CA GLY A 218 -12.96 1.08 -4.47
C GLY A 218 -12.59 2.04 -3.34
N LEU A 219 -11.29 2.20 -3.11
CA LEU A 219 -10.74 3.10 -2.10
C LEU A 219 -9.50 3.78 -2.67
N PRO A 220 -9.66 4.77 -3.57
CA PRO A 220 -8.55 5.55 -4.10
C PRO A 220 -7.97 6.40 -2.96
N VAL A 221 -6.71 6.19 -2.62
CA VAL A 221 -6.07 6.83 -1.47
C VAL A 221 -4.82 7.56 -1.91
N MET A 222 -4.65 8.78 -1.42
CA MET A 222 -3.39 9.51 -1.46
C MET A 222 -2.85 9.63 -0.03
N VAL A 223 -1.58 9.24 0.11
CA VAL A 223 -0.81 9.40 1.36
C VAL A 223 0.23 10.48 1.18
N ASP A 224 0.28 11.43 2.09
CA ASP A 224 1.27 12.52 2.04
C ASP A 224 1.80 12.87 3.44
N VAL A 225 2.73 13.82 3.51
CA VAL A 225 3.14 14.40 4.79
C VAL A 225 1.97 15.19 5.38
N LEU A 226 1.84 15.17 6.70
CA LEU A 226 0.86 16.00 7.43
C LEU A 226 1.21 17.48 7.38
#